data_AF-A0A7C3EQA2-F1
#
_entry.id   AF-A0A7C3EQA2-F1
#
_cell.length_a   1.000
_cell.length_b   1.000
_cell.length_c   1.000
_cell.angle_alpha   90.00
_cell.angle_beta   90.00
_cell.angle_gamma   90.00
#
_symmetry.space_group_name_H-M   'P 1'
#
loop_
_entity.id
_entity.type
_entity.pdbx_description
1 polymer ?
#
loop_
_entity_poly.entity_id
_entity_poly.type
_entity_poly.pdbx_seq_one_letter_code
_entity_poly.pdbx_strand_id
1 'polypeptide(L)'
;MGIMRRVVRSARELGGPAAAAAGREVDMGAEQQPRRTRGRLHVGLVYNADRDCGPDRPEDRGSTADLRQMIRRMARALRSVGYKVTVLPLARDLSAFQRRLRRVRPDVVFNQYDDVVHGALYEMRVPALIRMMGFRVTGSPPLALGLTRYKHMAASLLQGAGVRIPPCTQLLERVSDVDLHKWEFPLFAQPAREHASIGVDRNSVVHSKKALRAKVRELLQTYHQPVLVQAFLPGREFNVGMVGGRRPRVMPLAEVDYSKLPAGIPPVMSYAAKWIETAEEYDKTSVVCPAVVEPQLSREIISTALRAFRAVGAWGYGRVDIRLDAEGRPCVLEVNCNACLEEGHSLPRQAERAGISYPRLLQMVVRASFEASSQELDIPMV
;
A
#
# COMPACT_ATOMS: atom_id res chain seq x y z
N MET A 1 -46.67 42.73 16.13
CA MET A 1 -47.80 41.95 15.58
C MET A 1 -47.44 40.47 15.62
N GLY A 2 -48.12 39.72 16.52
CA GLY A 2 -48.07 38.25 16.79
C GLY A 2 -46.68 37.61 17.04
N ILE A 3 -46.16 37.30 18.24
CA ILE A 3 -46.71 36.87 19.56
C ILE A 3 -47.46 35.52 19.42
N MET A 4 -47.26 34.40 20.15
CA MET A 4 -46.85 34.19 21.56
C MET A 4 -46.64 32.68 21.93
N ARG A 5 -45.71 32.40 22.88
CA ARG A 5 -45.76 31.49 24.08
C ARG A 5 -45.74 29.95 24.06
N ARG A 6 -44.79 29.45 24.90
CA ARG A 6 -44.76 28.27 25.79
C ARG A 6 -46.09 27.88 26.46
N VAL A 7 -46.29 26.57 26.71
CA VAL A 7 -46.89 26.01 27.96
C VAL A 7 -46.28 24.63 28.29
N VAL A 8 -46.11 24.40 29.60
CA VAL A 8 -45.58 23.25 30.35
C VAL A 8 -46.74 22.41 30.92
N ARG A 9 -46.57 21.08 31.09
CA ARG A 9 -47.12 20.21 32.18
C ARG A 9 -46.78 18.74 31.86
N SER A 10 -45.93 18.06 32.63
CA SER A 10 -46.14 17.42 33.95
C SER A 10 -46.94 16.11 33.88
N ALA A 11 -46.26 14.99 34.15
CA ALA A 11 -46.84 13.85 34.86
C ALA A 11 -45.72 13.12 35.62
N ARG A 12 -45.74 13.29 36.94
CA ARG A 12 -44.98 12.52 37.93
C ARG A 12 -45.90 11.43 38.47
N GLU A 13 -45.30 10.27 38.72
CA GLU A 13 -45.62 9.31 39.78
C GLU A 13 -46.91 8.48 39.70
N LEU A 14 -46.76 7.16 39.53
CA LEU A 14 -47.30 6.14 40.44
C LEU A 14 -46.31 4.94 40.51
N GLY A 15 -46.19 4.36 41.71
CA GLY A 15 -45.05 3.59 42.23
C GLY A 15 -44.85 2.14 41.71
N GLY A 16 -43.67 1.59 42.04
CA GLY A 16 -43.11 0.28 41.62
C GLY A 16 -43.68 -0.97 42.33
N PRO A 17 -42.91 -2.08 42.58
CA PRO A 17 -41.46 -2.13 42.84
C PRO A 17 -40.62 -3.26 42.14
N ALA A 18 -39.30 -3.03 42.17
CA ALA A 18 -38.18 -3.95 42.39
C ALA A 18 -37.88 -5.13 41.42
N ALA A 19 -36.74 -5.02 40.72
CA ALA A 19 -35.64 -5.98 40.83
C ALA A 19 -34.32 -5.34 40.36
N ALA A 20 -33.35 -5.29 41.26
CA ALA A 20 -32.03 -4.71 41.06
C ALA A 20 -31.07 -5.67 40.34
N ALA A 21 -30.33 -5.15 39.37
CA ALA A 21 -29.04 -5.71 38.96
C ALA A 21 -28.09 -4.54 38.69
N ALA A 22 -27.23 -4.28 39.66
CA ALA A 22 -26.20 -3.25 39.60
C ALA A 22 -25.21 -3.58 38.47
N GLY A 23 -25.15 -2.72 37.46
CA GLY A 23 -24.06 -2.71 36.48
C GLY A 23 -22.80 -2.18 37.15
N ARG A 24 -21.83 -3.08 37.38
CA ARG A 24 -20.45 -2.68 37.69
C ARG A 24 -19.84 -2.08 36.43
N GLU A 25 -19.51 -0.79 36.48
CA GLU A 25 -18.56 -0.18 35.56
C GLU A 25 -17.24 -0.94 35.67
N VAL A 26 -16.85 -1.59 34.58
CA VAL A 26 -15.55 -2.23 34.46
C VAL A 26 -14.55 -1.13 34.12
N ASP A 27 -13.81 -0.71 35.15
CA ASP A 27 -12.59 0.08 35.06
C ASP A 27 -11.61 -0.64 34.10
N MET A 28 -11.49 -0.09 32.89
CA MET A 28 -10.54 -0.54 31.88
C MET A 28 -9.16 -0.04 32.30
N GLY A 29 -8.47 -0.92 33.04
CA GLY A 29 -7.13 -0.71 33.56
C GLY A 29 -6.19 -0.05 32.55
N ALA A 30 -5.56 1.03 33.01
CA ALA A 30 -4.47 1.68 32.33
C ALA A 30 -3.31 0.68 32.09
N GLU A 31 -3.11 0.30 30.83
CA GLU A 31 -1.90 -0.40 30.40
C GLU A 31 -0.68 0.49 30.71
N GLN A 32 0.18 -0.01 31.60
CA GLN A 32 1.41 0.64 32.02
C GLN A 32 2.40 0.72 30.85
N GLN A 33 2.48 1.89 30.19
CA GLN A 33 3.60 2.22 29.33
C GLN A 33 4.86 2.45 30.18
N PRO A 34 6.03 1.88 29.80
CA PRO A 34 7.28 2.16 30.51
C PRO A 34 7.61 3.65 30.38
N ARG A 35 7.74 4.31 31.54
CA ARG A 35 8.06 5.73 31.69
C ARG A 35 9.46 6.03 31.13
N ARG A 36 9.54 6.34 29.82
CA ARG A 36 10.66 7.13 29.27
C ARG A 36 10.36 8.61 29.46
N THR A 37 11.33 9.35 30.00
CA THR A 37 11.32 10.81 30.15
C THR A 37 10.81 11.51 28.89
N ARG A 38 9.91 12.50 29.05
CA ARG A 38 9.16 13.27 28.01
C ARG A 38 10.07 14.04 27.01
N GLY A 39 10.94 13.36 26.29
CA GLY A 39 11.66 13.88 25.13
C GLY A 39 10.82 13.78 23.86
N ARG A 40 11.05 14.67 22.89
CA ARG A 40 10.52 14.51 21.53
C ARG A 40 11.08 13.23 20.91
N LEU A 41 10.21 12.29 20.55
CA LEU A 41 10.58 11.04 19.89
C LEU A 41 11.41 11.33 18.62
N HIS A 42 12.55 10.65 18.48
CA HIS A 42 13.51 10.83 17.40
C HIS A 42 13.25 9.84 16.27
N VAL A 43 12.85 10.37 15.12
CA VAL A 43 12.61 9.62 13.88
C VAL A 43 13.84 9.71 12.96
N GLY A 44 14.37 8.56 12.56
CA GLY A 44 15.33 8.44 11.45
C GLY A 44 14.57 8.20 10.14
N LEU A 45 14.53 9.17 9.23
CA LEU A 45 13.83 9.03 7.94
C LEU A 45 14.80 8.47 6.89
N VAL A 46 14.59 7.22 6.49
CA VAL A 46 15.43 6.50 5.53
C VAL A 46 14.81 6.52 4.14
N TYR A 47 15.64 6.73 3.12
CA TYR A 47 15.24 6.70 1.71
C TYR A 47 16.40 6.27 0.82
N ASN A 48 16.07 5.83 -0.40
CA ASN A 48 17.06 5.50 -1.40
C ASN A 48 17.69 6.77 -1.99
N ALA A 49 19.01 6.90 -1.85
CA ALA A 49 19.80 8.03 -2.29
C ALA A 49 20.81 7.64 -3.38
N ASP A 50 20.70 6.44 -3.96
CA ASP A 50 21.50 6.05 -5.12
C ASP A 50 21.16 6.95 -6.31
N ARG A 51 22.21 7.47 -6.96
CA ARG A 51 22.12 8.38 -8.11
C ARG A 51 22.44 7.69 -9.42
N ASP A 52 22.99 6.47 -9.35
CA ASP A 52 23.55 5.74 -10.48
C ASP A 52 22.63 4.58 -10.91
N CYS A 53 21.39 4.54 -10.44
CA CYS A 53 20.34 3.64 -10.93
C CYS A 53 19.76 4.22 -12.22
N GLY A 54 20.21 3.71 -13.38
CA GLY A 54 19.64 4.04 -14.68
C GLY A 54 18.41 3.17 -14.99
N PRO A 55 17.38 3.71 -15.67
CA PRO A 55 16.13 2.99 -15.92
C PRO A 55 16.28 1.80 -16.89
N ASP A 56 15.35 0.84 -16.83
CA ASP A 56 15.29 -0.34 -17.72
C ASP A 56 14.99 0.06 -19.16
N ARG A 57 14.14 1.09 -19.34
CA ARG A 57 13.91 1.75 -20.61
C ARG A 57 14.20 3.25 -20.51
N PRO A 58 14.66 3.91 -21.59
CA PRO A 58 14.86 5.36 -21.60
C PRO A 58 13.61 6.17 -21.23
N GLU A 59 12.41 5.58 -21.43
CA GLU A 59 11.14 6.21 -21.08
C GLU A 59 10.80 6.13 -19.58
N ASP A 60 11.49 5.32 -18.77
CA ASP A 60 11.14 5.20 -17.35
C ASP A 60 11.66 6.41 -16.55
N ARG A 61 10.75 7.28 -16.11
CA ARG A 61 11.03 8.61 -15.49
C ARG A 61 11.13 8.63 -13.97
N GLY A 62 11.75 7.64 -13.34
CA GLY A 62 12.04 7.68 -11.90
C GLY A 62 13.14 8.70 -11.55
N SER A 63 12.80 9.95 -11.25
CA SER A 63 13.79 11.00 -10.95
C SER A 63 14.20 11.05 -9.46
N THR A 64 15.51 10.98 -9.20
CA THR A 64 16.09 11.13 -7.84
C THR A 64 15.92 12.52 -7.23
N ALA A 65 15.57 13.53 -8.03
CA ALA A 65 15.33 14.90 -7.58
C ALA A 65 13.96 15.03 -6.90
N ASP A 66 12.94 14.40 -7.48
CA ASP A 66 11.56 14.40 -6.97
C ASP A 66 11.49 13.67 -5.64
N LEU A 67 12.19 12.52 -5.54
CA LEU A 67 12.34 11.78 -4.30
C LEU A 67 12.95 12.64 -3.18
N ARG A 68 14.02 13.41 -3.45
CA ARG A 68 14.61 14.31 -2.45
C ARG A 68 13.65 15.40 -2.00
N GLN A 69 12.83 15.94 -2.91
CA GLN A 69 11.84 16.95 -2.56
C GLN A 69 10.73 16.35 -1.68
N MET A 70 10.23 15.17 -2.03
CA MET A 70 9.25 14.41 -1.25
C MET A 70 9.76 14.16 0.17
N ILE A 71 10.99 13.66 0.33
CA ILE A 71 11.60 13.40 1.64
C ILE A 71 11.73 14.67 2.49
N ARG A 72 12.04 15.83 1.89
CA ARG A 72 12.06 17.12 2.60
C ARG A 72 10.67 17.55 3.07
N ARG A 73 9.62 17.33 2.27
CA ARG A 73 8.21 17.61 2.66
C ARG A 73 7.80 16.70 3.81
N MET A 74 8.07 15.40 3.70
CA MET A 74 7.79 14.42 4.75
C MET A 74 8.51 14.74 6.07
N ALA A 75 9.79 15.11 6.01
CA ALA A 75 10.54 15.51 7.20
C ALA A 75 9.96 16.77 7.87
N ARG A 76 9.43 17.73 7.11
CA ARG A 76 8.72 18.90 7.65
C ARG A 76 7.40 18.51 8.31
N ALA A 77 6.62 17.64 7.67
CA ALA A 77 5.36 17.14 8.23
C ALA A 77 5.57 16.34 9.52
N LEU A 78 6.58 15.47 9.60
CA LEU A 78 6.92 14.77 10.84
C LEU A 78 7.36 15.73 11.95
N ARG A 79 8.11 16.80 11.63
CA ARG A 79 8.50 17.82 12.61
C ARG A 79 7.32 18.63 13.13
N SER A 80 6.33 18.95 12.28
CA SER A 80 5.17 19.76 12.70
C SER A 80 4.28 19.04 13.72
N VAL A 81 4.29 17.70 13.75
CA VAL A 81 3.61 16.89 14.78
C VAL A 81 4.49 16.57 15.99
N GLY A 82 5.64 17.24 16.12
CA GLY A 82 6.46 17.24 17.33
C GLY A 82 7.63 16.25 17.34
N TYR A 83 7.92 15.56 16.24
CA TYR A 83 9.07 14.65 16.18
C TYR A 83 10.40 15.39 15.93
N LYS A 84 11.48 14.89 16.53
CA LYS A 84 12.85 15.21 16.08
C LYS A 84 13.13 14.34 14.86
N VAL A 85 13.54 14.92 13.74
CA VAL A 85 13.73 14.17 12.48
C VAL A 85 15.15 14.32 11.95
N THR A 86 15.85 13.19 11.79
CA THR A 86 17.12 13.09 11.08
C THR A 86 16.92 12.33 9.77
N VAL A 87 17.30 12.94 8.65
CA VAL A 87 17.28 12.27 7.35
C VAL A 87 18.53 11.40 7.21
N LEU A 88 18.32 10.14 6.81
CA LEU A 88 19.32 9.09 6.69
C LEU A 88 19.32 8.54 5.26
N PRO A 89 20.06 9.17 4.34
CA PRO A 89 20.18 8.65 2.98
C PRO A 89 20.90 7.29 2.99
N LEU A 90 20.39 6.34 2.21
CA LEU A 90 21.07 5.08 1.92
C LEU A 90 21.36 5.02 0.41
N ALA A 91 22.65 5.00 0.07
CA ALA A 91 23.15 4.74 -1.27
C ALA A 91 23.95 3.43 -1.24
N ARG A 92 25.05 3.33 -1.99
CA ARG A 92 25.84 2.09 -2.16
C ARG A 92 26.77 1.72 -1.00
N ASP A 93 26.82 2.50 0.09
CA ASP A 93 27.66 2.21 1.27
C ASP A 93 26.82 1.84 2.50
N LEU A 94 26.51 0.54 2.60
CA LEU A 94 25.75 -0.02 3.71
C LEU A 94 26.50 0.11 5.06
N SER A 95 27.83 0.01 5.04
CA SER A 95 28.66 0.09 6.25
C SER A 95 28.64 1.49 6.85
N ALA A 96 28.73 2.53 6.03
CA ALA A 96 28.57 3.91 6.48
C ALA A 96 27.16 4.18 7.00
N PHE A 97 26.14 3.63 6.34
CA PHE A 97 24.75 3.72 6.82
C PHE A 97 24.60 3.11 8.22
N GLN A 98 25.13 1.91 8.45
CA GLN A 98 25.09 1.25 9.76
C GLN A 98 25.79 2.08 10.85
N ARG A 99 27.01 2.58 10.59
CA ARG A 99 27.74 3.46 11.53
C ARG A 99 26.94 4.70 11.87
N ARG A 100 26.34 5.33 10.85
CA ARG A 100 25.51 6.53 11.03
C ARG A 100 24.26 6.24 11.84
N LEU A 101 23.57 5.12 11.56
CA LEU A 101 22.37 4.72 12.30
C LEU A 101 22.68 4.46 13.78
N ARG A 102 23.79 3.77 14.10
CA ARG A 102 24.27 3.57 15.49
C ARG A 102 24.60 4.89 16.19
N ARG A 103 25.23 5.84 15.49
CA ARG A 103 25.56 7.16 16.05
C ARG A 103 24.32 8.02 16.28
N VAL A 104 23.36 8.02 15.37
CA VAL A 104 22.12 8.81 15.45
C VAL A 104 21.17 8.21 16.49
N ARG A 105 21.09 6.88 16.56
CA ARG A 105 20.31 6.11 17.53
C ARG A 105 18.84 6.59 17.67
N PRO A 106 18.07 6.64 16.56
CA PRO A 106 16.68 7.10 16.61
C PRO A 106 15.80 6.11 17.40
N ASP A 107 14.69 6.61 17.97
CA ASP A 107 13.68 5.77 18.63
C ASP A 107 12.90 4.89 17.63
N VAL A 108 12.78 5.37 16.39
CA VAL A 108 12.13 4.68 15.28
C VAL A 108 12.76 5.10 13.96
N VAL A 109 12.87 4.15 13.04
CA VAL A 109 13.22 4.41 11.64
C VAL A 109 11.96 4.45 10.81
N PHE A 110 11.70 5.59 10.19
CA PHE A 110 10.64 5.75 9.19
C PHE A 110 11.16 5.26 7.85
N ASN A 111 10.63 4.13 7.38
CA ASN A 111 11.02 3.51 6.12
C ASN A 111 10.32 4.19 4.94
N GLN A 112 11.09 4.88 4.10
CA GLN A 112 10.73 5.29 2.74
C GLN A 112 11.81 4.84 1.75
N TYR A 113 12.48 3.73 2.07
CA TYR A 113 13.34 3.10 1.11
C TYR A 113 12.47 2.39 0.06
N ASP A 114 12.73 2.70 -1.20
CA ASP A 114 12.10 2.09 -2.36
C ASP A 114 13.20 1.86 -3.42
N ASP A 115 13.17 0.73 -4.10
CA ASP A 115 14.18 0.41 -5.11
C ASP A 115 13.81 1.09 -6.42
N VAL A 116 14.72 1.93 -6.94
CA VAL A 116 14.43 2.72 -8.14
C VAL A 116 14.53 1.88 -9.41
N VAL A 117 15.36 0.82 -9.42
CA VAL A 117 15.55 -0.06 -10.58
C VAL A 117 16.02 -1.45 -10.13
N HIS A 118 15.37 -2.49 -10.67
CA HIS A 118 15.64 -3.93 -10.54
C HIS A 118 15.46 -4.64 -9.18
N GLY A 119 14.69 -5.73 -9.23
CA GLY A 119 14.78 -6.88 -8.34
C GLY A 119 14.18 -6.71 -6.94
N ALA A 120 13.86 -5.48 -6.53
CA ALA A 120 13.30 -5.15 -5.22
C ALA A 120 13.96 -5.88 -4.05
N LEU A 121 15.26 -6.08 -4.24
CA LEU A 121 16.07 -6.85 -3.34
C LEU A 121 16.20 -6.10 -2.01
N TYR A 122 16.21 -4.76 -2.04
CA TYR A 122 16.49 -3.95 -0.86
C TYR A 122 15.24 -3.51 -0.11
N GLU A 123 14.04 -3.48 -0.72
CA GLU A 123 12.79 -3.21 -0.01
C GLU A 123 12.60 -4.13 1.21
N MET A 124 12.95 -5.42 1.09
CA MET A 124 13.00 -6.36 2.21
C MET A 124 14.30 -6.22 3.03
N ARG A 125 15.47 -6.12 2.38
CA ARG A 125 16.78 -6.20 3.09
C ARG A 125 17.04 -5.00 4.00
N VAL A 126 16.65 -3.79 3.60
CA VAL A 126 16.88 -2.57 4.40
C VAL A 126 16.14 -2.63 5.74
N PRO A 127 14.82 -2.84 5.78
CA PRO A 127 14.12 -2.99 7.05
C PRO A 127 14.52 -4.26 7.82
N ALA A 128 14.97 -5.34 7.16
CA ALA A 128 15.54 -6.49 7.84
C ALA A 128 16.83 -6.13 8.59
N LEU A 129 17.79 -5.48 7.92
CA LEU A 129 19.03 -5.03 8.52
C LEU A 129 18.77 -4.09 9.71
N ILE A 130 17.90 -3.10 9.53
CA ILE A 130 17.61 -2.12 10.57
C ILE A 130 17.02 -2.81 11.82
N ARG A 131 16.13 -3.80 11.62
CA ARG A 131 15.59 -4.63 12.71
C ARG A 131 16.67 -5.48 13.37
N MET A 132 17.56 -6.12 12.61
CA MET A 132 18.69 -6.90 13.14
C MET A 132 19.63 -6.08 14.02
N MET A 133 19.76 -4.78 13.73
CA MET A 133 20.52 -3.82 14.54
C MET A 133 19.77 -3.34 15.80
N GLY A 134 18.57 -3.88 16.07
CA GLY A 134 17.75 -3.55 17.24
C GLY A 134 16.90 -2.28 17.10
N PHE A 135 16.72 -1.76 15.87
CA PHE A 135 15.89 -0.56 15.65
C PHE A 135 14.48 -0.91 15.20
N ARG A 136 13.51 -0.19 15.77
CA ARG A 136 12.11 -0.23 15.32
C ARG A 136 11.98 0.42 13.95
N VAL A 137 11.17 -0.18 13.07
CA VAL A 137 10.93 0.29 11.70
C VAL A 137 9.43 0.44 11.45
N THR A 138 9.03 1.51 10.76
CA THR A 138 7.63 1.71 10.34
C THR A 138 7.24 0.81 9.17
N GLY A 139 5.95 0.51 9.04
CA GLY A 139 5.40 -0.28 7.94
C GLY A 139 5.54 -1.78 8.14
N SER A 140 5.45 -2.51 7.03
CA SER A 140 5.35 -3.97 7.02
C SER A 140 6.66 -4.67 7.46
N PRO A 141 6.59 -5.91 7.99
CA PRO A 141 7.77 -6.72 8.26
C PRO A 141 8.50 -7.09 6.96
N PRO A 142 9.81 -7.45 7.02
CA PRO A 142 10.60 -7.70 5.81
C PRO A 142 10.02 -8.81 4.94
N LEU A 143 9.54 -9.89 5.56
CA LEU A 143 8.92 -11.00 4.84
C LEU A 143 7.67 -10.55 4.05
N ALA A 144 6.81 -9.71 4.64
CA ALA A 144 5.63 -9.19 3.94
C ALA A 144 6.05 -8.32 2.75
N LEU A 145 7.01 -7.40 2.94
CA LEU A 145 7.56 -6.57 1.86
C LEU A 145 8.09 -7.42 0.70
N GLY A 146 8.91 -8.43 1.03
CA GLY A 146 9.43 -9.39 0.06
C GLY A 146 8.30 -10.15 -0.66
N LEU A 147 7.41 -10.81 0.07
CA LEU A 147 6.31 -11.59 -0.49
C LEU A 147 5.44 -10.77 -1.44
N THR A 148 5.07 -9.55 -1.05
CA THR A 148 4.22 -8.68 -1.88
C THR A 148 4.87 -8.22 -3.16
N ARG A 149 6.21 -8.21 -3.21
CA ARG A 149 6.93 -7.89 -4.44
C ARG A 149 6.90 -9.02 -5.45
N TYR A 150 7.01 -10.27 -4.99
CA TYR A 150 6.87 -11.45 -5.85
C TYR A 150 5.38 -11.73 -6.05
N LYS A 151 4.76 -11.05 -7.03
CA LYS A 151 3.30 -11.07 -7.24
C LYS A 151 2.70 -12.47 -7.30
N HIS A 152 3.40 -13.42 -7.92
CA HIS A 152 2.95 -14.81 -7.97
C HIS A 152 2.89 -15.46 -6.58
N MET A 153 3.91 -15.25 -5.73
CA MET A 153 3.94 -15.78 -4.36
C MET A 153 2.83 -15.16 -3.50
N ALA A 154 2.64 -13.84 -3.62
CA ALA A 154 1.52 -13.15 -2.97
C ALA A 154 0.18 -13.73 -3.44
N ALA A 155 0.00 -13.92 -4.75
CA ALA A 155 -1.22 -14.50 -5.31
C ALA A 155 -1.49 -15.92 -4.79
N SER A 156 -0.48 -16.79 -4.74
CA SER A 156 -0.61 -18.14 -4.18
C SER A 156 -1.01 -18.12 -2.70
N LEU A 157 -0.41 -17.22 -1.90
CA LEU A 157 -0.76 -17.06 -0.49
C LEU A 157 -2.20 -16.55 -0.31
N LEU A 158 -2.61 -15.56 -1.11
CA LEU A 158 -3.96 -15.02 -1.10
C LEU A 158 -4.99 -16.10 -1.48
N GLN A 159 -4.71 -16.87 -2.54
CA GLN A 159 -5.56 -17.98 -2.96
C GLN A 159 -5.68 -19.04 -1.85
N GLY A 160 -4.57 -19.43 -1.23
CA GLY A 160 -4.56 -20.36 -0.10
C GLY A 160 -5.34 -19.85 1.13
N ALA A 161 -5.40 -18.54 1.34
CA ALA A 161 -6.22 -17.89 2.37
C ALA A 161 -7.70 -17.67 1.96
N GLY A 162 -8.12 -18.19 0.80
CA GLY A 162 -9.46 -18.05 0.25
C GLY A 162 -9.80 -16.62 -0.17
N VAL A 163 -8.80 -15.78 -0.46
CA VAL A 163 -8.96 -14.44 -1.05
C VAL A 163 -8.94 -14.59 -2.57
N ARG A 164 -9.95 -14.02 -3.24
CA ARG A 164 -10.03 -14.11 -4.70
C ARG A 164 -8.91 -13.31 -5.35
N ILE A 165 -8.28 -13.93 -6.34
CA ILE A 165 -7.31 -13.33 -7.25
C ILE A 165 -7.82 -13.53 -8.69
N PRO A 166 -7.29 -12.83 -9.69
CA PRO A 166 -7.56 -13.13 -11.09
C PRO A 166 -7.42 -14.63 -11.41
N PRO A 167 -8.42 -15.26 -12.06
CA PRO A 167 -8.32 -16.64 -12.52
C PRO A 167 -7.11 -16.87 -13.43
N CYS A 168 -6.72 -18.14 -13.59
CA CYS A 168 -5.61 -18.55 -14.45
C CYS A 168 -4.30 -17.79 -14.17
N THR A 169 -4.06 -17.41 -12.90
CA THR A 169 -2.79 -16.78 -12.50
C THR A 169 -1.65 -17.77 -12.63
N GLN A 170 -0.73 -17.53 -13.57
CA GLN A 170 0.43 -18.37 -13.87
C GLN A 170 1.70 -17.53 -13.94
N LEU A 171 2.82 -18.16 -13.61
CA LEU A 171 4.16 -17.61 -13.76
C LEU A 171 4.85 -18.28 -14.93
N LEU A 172 5.26 -17.51 -15.94
CA LEU A 172 5.96 -18.01 -17.11
C LEU A 172 7.42 -17.55 -17.08
N GLU A 173 8.36 -18.50 -17.12
CA GLU A 173 9.80 -18.23 -17.15
C GLU A 173 10.37 -18.30 -18.56
N ARG A 174 9.66 -18.95 -19.48
CA ARG A 174 10.03 -19.14 -20.87
C ARG A 174 8.83 -18.93 -21.79
N VAL A 175 9.09 -18.55 -23.04
CA VAL A 175 8.03 -18.40 -24.06
C VAL A 175 7.31 -19.73 -24.33
N SER A 176 7.99 -20.87 -24.17
CA SER A 176 7.38 -22.20 -24.30
C SER A 176 6.33 -22.50 -23.23
N ASP A 177 6.40 -21.83 -22.08
CA ASP A 177 5.48 -22.11 -20.96
C ASP A 177 4.04 -21.70 -21.30
N VAL A 178 3.86 -20.82 -22.30
CA VAL A 178 2.55 -20.50 -22.89
C VAL A 178 1.82 -21.73 -23.40
N ASP A 179 2.55 -22.78 -23.82
CA ASP A 179 1.98 -24.03 -24.31
C ASP A 179 1.57 -25.01 -23.20
N LEU A 180 2.00 -24.78 -21.96
CA LEU A 180 1.71 -25.65 -20.80
C LEU A 180 0.31 -25.44 -20.22
N HIS A 181 -0.39 -24.39 -20.65
CA HIS A 181 -1.68 -23.99 -20.07
C HIS A 181 -2.74 -23.82 -21.16
N LYS A 182 -3.99 -24.08 -20.77
CA LYS A 182 -5.18 -23.69 -21.54
C LYS A 182 -5.59 -22.30 -21.11
N TRP A 183 -5.78 -21.42 -22.09
CA TRP A 183 -6.03 -20.01 -21.87
C TRP A 183 -7.43 -19.60 -22.32
N GLU A 184 -8.10 -18.85 -21.46
CA GLU A 184 -9.33 -18.12 -21.80
C GLU A 184 -8.98 -16.64 -21.91
N PHE A 185 -9.28 -16.03 -23.06
CA PHE A 185 -8.92 -14.65 -23.37
C PHE A 185 -10.11 -13.70 -23.09
N PRO A 186 -9.86 -12.43 -22.75
CA PRO A 186 -8.54 -11.76 -22.68
C PRO A 186 -7.72 -12.08 -21.43
N LEU A 187 -6.39 -12.01 -21.58
CA LEU A 187 -5.43 -12.14 -20.48
C LEU A 187 -4.66 -10.84 -20.26
N PHE A 188 -4.10 -10.69 -19.08
CA PHE A 188 -3.18 -9.62 -18.70
C PHE A 188 -1.79 -10.21 -18.43
N ALA A 189 -0.76 -9.65 -19.07
CA ALA A 189 0.63 -10.07 -18.92
C ALA A 189 1.52 -8.90 -18.48
N GLN A 190 2.29 -9.10 -17.41
CA GLN A 190 3.19 -8.10 -16.82
C GLN A 190 4.46 -8.76 -16.23
N PRO A 191 5.56 -8.02 -16.01
CA PRO A 191 6.68 -8.55 -15.24
C PRO A 191 6.23 -8.96 -13.83
N ALA A 192 6.68 -10.12 -13.36
CA ALA A 192 6.20 -10.69 -12.10
C ALA A 192 6.74 -9.98 -10.84
N ARG A 193 7.81 -9.18 -10.98
CA ARG A 193 8.53 -8.54 -9.87
C ARG A 193 8.72 -7.04 -10.07
N GLU A 194 8.08 -6.45 -11.07
CA GLU A 194 8.06 -4.99 -11.21
C GLU A 194 6.86 -4.35 -10.53
N HIS A 195 6.97 -3.07 -10.19
CA HIS A 195 5.85 -2.25 -9.70
C HIS A 195 5.71 -0.98 -10.52
N ALA A 196 4.80 -0.10 -10.11
CA ALA A 196 4.65 1.22 -10.72
C ALA A 196 4.33 1.18 -12.22
N SER A 197 3.71 0.10 -12.68
CA SER A 197 3.32 -0.16 -14.07
C SER A 197 4.51 -0.29 -15.03
N ILE A 198 5.73 -0.50 -14.54
CA ILE A 198 6.88 -0.84 -15.38
C ILE A 198 6.57 -2.15 -16.13
N GLY A 199 6.75 -2.13 -17.45
CA GLY A 199 6.42 -3.25 -18.34
C GLY A 199 4.94 -3.45 -18.62
N VAL A 200 4.06 -2.54 -18.15
CA VAL A 200 2.62 -2.56 -18.43
C VAL A 200 2.29 -1.50 -19.48
N ASP A 201 1.80 -1.96 -20.63
CA ASP A 201 1.34 -1.12 -21.74
C ASP A 201 0.04 -1.64 -22.33
N ARG A 202 -0.43 -1.03 -23.42
CA ARG A 202 -1.67 -1.44 -24.11
C ARG A 202 -1.62 -2.90 -24.58
N ASN A 203 -0.44 -3.42 -24.91
CA ASN A 203 -0.25 -4.80 -25.37
C ASN A 203 -0.13 -5.80 -24.21
N SER A 204 -0.16 -5.35 -22.96
CA SER A 204 -0.29 -6.23 -21.79
C SER A 204 -1.66 -6.90 -21.72
N VAL A 205 -2.71 -6.32 -22.31
CA VAL A 205 -4.00 -7.00 -22.49
C VAL A 205 -3.99 -7.75 -23.82
N VAL A 206 -3.90 -9.08 -23.76
CA VAL A 206 -3.75 -9.94 -24.94
C VAL A 206 -5.02 -10.73 -25.22
N HIS A 207 -5.38 -10.84 -26.50
CA HIS A 207 -6.62 -11.47 -26.97
C HIS A 207 -6.40 -12.79 -27.74
N SER A 208 -5.14 -13.25 -27.86
CA SER A 208 -4.83 -14.51 -28.53
C SER A 208 -3.53 -15.12 -28.01
N LYS A 209 -3.36 -16.43 -28.23
CA LYS A 209 -2.13 -17.14 -27.87
C LYS A 209 -0.91 -16.58 -28.62
N LYS A 210 -1.07 -16.14 -29.86
CA LYS A 210 -0.01 -15.48 -30.64
C LYS A 210 0.43 -14.17 -29.98
N ALA A 211 -0.53 -13.33 -29.57
CA ALA A 211 -0.24 -12.08 -28.86
C ALA A 211 0.40 -12.34 -27.49
N LEU A 212 -0.08 -13.34 -26.75
CA LEU A 212 0.51 -13.75 -25.47
C LEU A 212 1.99 -14.16 -25.63
N ARG A 213 2.32 -15.01 -26.62
CA ARG A 213 3.72 -15.40 -26.88
C ARG A 213 4.60 -14.20 -27.23
N ALA A 214 4.08 -13.26 -28.02
CA ALA A 214 4.80 -12.04 -28.37
C ALA A 214 5.09 -11.20 -27.12
N LYS A 215 4.07 -10.94 -26.29
CA LYS A 215 4.23 -10.15 -25.06
C LYS A 215 5.14 -10.82 -24.04
N VAL A 216 5.01 -12.13 -23.83
CA VAL A 216 5.90 -12.89 -22.93
C VAL A 216 7.35 -12.80 -23.41
N ARG A 217 7.61 -12.94 -24.72
CA ARG A 217 8.97 -12.79 -25.26
C ARG A 217 9.54 -11.40 -25.00
N GLU A 218 8.76 -10.35 -25.30
CA GLU A 218 9.15 -8.96 -25.08
C GLU A 218 9.53 -8.71 -23.60
N LEU A 219 8.68 -9.15 -22.67
CA LEU A 219 8.89 -8.93 -21.24
C LEU A 219 10.09 -9.72 -20.70
N LEU A 220 10.24 -10.99 -21.09
CA LEU A 220 11.40 -11.81 -20.70
C LEU A 220 12.72 -11.21 -21.20
N GLN A 221 12.74 -10.69 -22.43
CA GLN A 221 13.93 -10.09 -23.04
C GLN A 221 14.27 -8.72 -22.45
N THR A 222 13.25 -7.92 -22.11
CA THR A 222 13.45 -6.57 -21.57
C THR A 222 13.85 -6.61 -20.09
N TYR A 223 13.12 -7.37 -19.28
CA TYR A 223 13.18 -7.27 -17.82
C TYR A 223 13.94 -8.42 -17.15
N HIS A 224 14.39 -9.41 -17.92
CA HIS A 224 15.17 -10.56 -17.46
C HIS A 224 14.60 -11.25 -16.20
N GLN A 225 13.27 -11.35 -16.14
CA GLN A 225 12.53 -11.91 -15.01
C GLN A 225 11.25 -12.62 -15.51
N PRO A 226 10.66 -13.52 -14.71
CA PRO A 226 9.42 -14.19 -15.08
C PRO A 226 8.26 -13.22 -15.35
N VAL A 227 7.31 -13.68 -16.18
CA VAL A 227 6.10 -12.96 -16.54
C VAL A 227 4.92 -13.52 -15.78
N LEU A 228 4.16 -12.66 -15.12
CA LEU A 228 2.88 -13.02 -14.51
C LEU A 228 1.79 -12.87 -15.57
N VAL A 229 1.03 -13.95 -15.79
CA VAL A 229 -0.11 -13.98 -16.71
C VAL A 229 -1.37 -14.32 -15.93
N GLN A 230 -2.44 -13.56 -16.13
CA GLN A 230 -3.70 -13.67 -15.41
C GLN A 230 -4.89 -13.42 -16.33
N ALA A 231 -6.08 -13.88 -15.98
CA ALA A 231 -7.30 -13.42 -16.64
C ALA A 231 -7.46 -11.90 -16.50
N PHE A 232 -7.78 -11.21 -17.59
CA PHE A 232 -8.08 -9.79 -17.54
C PHE A 232 -9.49 -9.58 -16.98
N LEU A 233 -9.60 -8.83 -15.89
CA LEU A 233 -10.87 -8.57 -15.22
C LEU A 233 -11.56 -7.33 -15.84
N PRO A 234 -12.78 -7.44 -16.38
CA PRO A 234 -13.40 -6.33 -17.12
C PRO A 234 -14.02 -5.25 -16.22
N GLY A 235 -14.21 -5.52 -14.93
CA GLY A 235 -14.92 -4.63 -14.01
C GLY A 235 -14.08 -3.46 -13.47
N ARG A 236 -14.71 -2.69 -12.58
CA ARG A 236 -14.16 -1.49 -11.94
C ARG A 236 -12.92 -1.80 -11.11
N GLU A 237 -12.01 -0.82 -11.00
CA GLU A 237 -10.74 -0.95 -10.27
C GLU A 237 -10.67 0.02 -9.09
N PHE A 238 -10.28 -0.50 -7.93
CA PHE A 238 -10.25 0.23 -6.66
C PHE A 238 -8.90 0.11 -5.97
N ASN A 239 -8.46 1.22 -5.39
CA ASN A 239 -7.36 1.25 -4.44
C ASN A 239 -7.94 1.37 -3.02
N VAL A 240 -7.53 0.45 -2.14
CA VAL A 240 -7.97 0.41 -0.74
C VAL A 240 -6.79 0.73 0.16
N GLY A 241 -6.66 1.99 0.56
CA GLY A 241 -5.61 2.46 1.46
C GLY A 241 -5.88 2.09 2.91
N MET A 242 -4.83 1.72 3.67
CA MET A 242 -4.94 1.30 5.05
C MET A 242 -3.79 1.87 5.90
N VAL A 243 -4.07 2.22 7.15
CA VAL A 243 -3.04 2.64 8.13
C VAL A 243 -3.41 2.19 9.55
N GLY A 244 -2.43 1.68 10.30
CA GLY A 244 -2.57 1.16 11.66
C GLY A 244 -1.93 -0.24 11.82
N GLY A 245 -1.81 -0.71 13.07
CA GLY A 245 -1.25 -2.01 13.40
C GLY A 245 -2.31 -3.09 13.62
N ARG A 246 -2.71 -3.31 14.88
CA ARG A 246 -3.63 -4.39 15.27
C ARG A 246 -5.04 -4.23 14.71
N ARG A 247 -5.48 -2.99 14.50
CA ARG A 247 -6.77 -2.65 13.88
C ARG A 247 -6.53 -1.56 12.84
N PRO A 248 -6.16 -1.91 11.60
CA PRO A 248 -5.91 -0.93 10.56
C PRO A 248 -7.20 -0.19 10.24
N ARG A 249 -7.10 1.13 10.16
CA ARG A 249 -8.16 1.97 9.64
C ARG A 249 -8.10 1.91 8.12
N VAL A 250 -9.21 1.55 7.50
CA VAL A 250 -9.39 1.60 6.05
C VAL A 250 -9.76 3.03 5.65
N MET A 251 -9.08 3.56 4.64
CA MET A 251 -9.35 4.89 4.08
C MET A 251 -10.54 4.83 3.09
N PRO A 252 -11.16 5.97 2.75
CA PRO A 252 -12.16 6.03 1.68
C PRO A 252 -11.65 5.35 0.42
N LEU A 253 -12.49 4.50 -0.19
CA LEU A 253 -12.15 3.83 -1.44
C LEU A 253 -11.79 4.87 -2.50
N ALA A 254 -10.71 4.63 -3.22
CA ALA A 254 -10.39 5.35 -4.44
C ALA A 254 -10.66 4.44 -5.63
N GLU A 255 -11.26 4.97 -6.68
CA GLU A 255 -11.51 4.25 -7.93
C GLU A 255 -10.61 4.81 -9.03
N VAL A 256 -9.99 3.93 -9.80
CA VAL A 256 -9.36 4.31 -11.05
C VAL A 256 -10.45 4.36 -12.12
N ASP A 257 -10.77 5.56 -12.58
CA ASP A 257 -11.79 5.81 -13.58
C ASP A 257 -11.18 5.84 -14.98
N TYR A 258 -11.58 4.85 -15.77
CA TYR A 258 -11.19 4.64 -17.16
C TYR A 258 -12.26 5.08 -18.16
N SER A 259 -13.39 5.65 -17.71
CA SER A 259 -14.56 5.95 -18.55
C SER A 259 -14.30 6.92 -19.71
N LYS A 260 -13.23 7.71 -19.62
CA LYS A 260 -12.82 8.66 -20.66
C LYS A 260 -11.76 8.11 -21.62
N LEU A 261 -11.29 6.88 -21.42
CA LEU A 261 -10.35 6.26 -22.35
C LEU A 261 -11.04 5.98 -23.70
N PRO A 262 -10.35 6.20 -24.83
CA PRO A 262 -10.82 5.78 -26.14
C PRO A 262 -11.04 4.27 -26.21
N ALA A 263 -12.00 3.82 -27.03
CA ALA A 263 -12.36 2.41 -27.16
C ALA A 263 -11.21 1.48 -27.59
N GLY A 264 -10.15 2.01 -28.21
CA GLY A 264 -8.96 1.26 -28.61
C GLY A 264 -7.89 1.12 -27.52
N ILE A 265 -8.06 1.75 -26.36
CA ILE A 265 -7.12 1.67 -25.24
C ILE A 265 -7.73 0.79 -24.15
N PRO A 266 -7.07 -0.32 -23.77
CA PRO A 266 -7.58 -1.17 -22.70
C PRO A 266 -7.59 -0.40 -21.37
N PRO A 267 -8.61 -0.61 -20.51
CA PRO A 267 -8.73 0.09 -19.24
C PRO A 267 -7.75 -0.49 -18.22
N VAL A 268 -6.48 -0.08 -18.29
CA VAL A 268 -5.41 -0.49 -17.39
C VAL A 268 -4.58 0.74 -16.99
N MET A 269 -4.12 0.75 -15.74
CA MET A 269 -3.14 1.73 -15.26
C MET A 269 -1.77 1.39 -15.85
N SER A 270 -1.57 1.70 -17.13
CA SER A 270 -0.32 1.48 -17.86
C SER A 270 0.79 2.43 -17.38
N TYR A 271 2.02 2.17 -17.81
CA TYR A 271 3.13 3.11 -17.58
C TYR A 271 2.80 4.50 -18.13
N ALA A 272 2.25 4.55 -19.36
CA ALA A 272 1.82 5.77 -20.01
C ALA A 272 0.75 6.52 -19.20
N ALA A 273 -0.26 5.81 -18.68
CA ALA A 273 -1.31 6.38 -17.84
C ALA A 273 -0.79 7.03 -16.55
N LYS A 274 0.39 6.62 -16.08
CA LYS A 274 0.93 7.03 -14.79
C LYS A 274 2.06 8.08 -14.88
N TRP A 275 2.89 8.01 -15.93
CA TRP A 275 4.17 8.73 -15.96
C TRP A 275 4.40 9.57 -17.21
N ILE A 276 3.62 9.36 -18.26
CA ILE A 276 3.82 10.06 -19.54
C ILE A 276 2.73 11.13 -19.65
N GLU A 277 3.02 12.33 -19.14
CA GLU A 277 2.06 13.45 -19.10
C GLU A 277 1.49 13.84 -20.47
N THR A 278 2.23 13.55 -21.54
CA THR A 278 1.80 13.81 -22.94
C THR A 278 0.96 12.68 -23.52
N ALA A 279 0.82 11.54 -22.84
CA ALA A 279 0.04 10.41 -23.32
C ALA A 279 -1.45 10.64 -23.08
N GLU A 280 -2.27 10.18 -24.03
CA GLU A 280 -3.72 10.25 -23.90
C GLU A 280 -4.21 9.46 -22.68
N GLU A 281 -3.57 8.34 -22.36
CA GLU A 281 -3.89 7.56 -21.16
C GLU A 281 -3.73 8.35 -19.86
N TYR A 282 -2.75 9.25 -19.79
CA TYR A 282 -2.50 10.06 -18.61
C TYR A 282 -3.61 11.09 -18.40
N ASP A 283 -4.02 11.78 -19.47
CA ASP A 283 -5.09 12.78 -19.43
C ASP A 283 -6.47 12.15 -19.17
N LYS A 284 -6.71 10.95 -19.73
CA LYS A 284 -8.03 10.29 -19.69
C LYS A 284 -8.22 9.31 -18.53
N THR A 285 -7.17 8.95 -17.81
CA THR A 285 -7.27 8.13 -16.59
C THR A 285 -7.28 9.03 -15.37
N SER A 286 -8.30 8.92 -14.53
CA SER A 286 -8.38 9.72 -13.30
C SER A 286 -8.62 8.84 -12.08
N VAL A 287 -8.40 9.38 -10.88
CA VAL A 287 -8.68 8.67 -9.64
C VAL A 287 -9.74 9.43 -8.85
N VAL A 288 -10.91 8.81 -8.73
CA VAL A 288 -12.06 9.37 -8.01
C VAL A 288 -11.98 8.92 -6.56
N CYS A 289 -11.92 9.87 -5.63
CA CYS A 289 -11.83 9.60 -4.19
C CYS A 289 -12.63 10.65 -3.39
N PRO A 290 -13.62 10.25 -2.57
CA PRO A 290 -14.14 8.88 -2.40
C PRO A 290 -14.82 8.34 -3.67
N ALA A 291 -14.67 7.04 -3.93
CA ALA A 291 -15.37 6.36 -5.00
C ALA A 291 -16.88 6.28 -4.72
N VAL A 292 -17.69 6.36 -5.77
CA VAL A 292 -19.16 6.22 -5.68
C VAL A 292 -19.52 4.75 -5.83
N VAL A 293 -19.83 4.09 -4.71
CA VAL A 293 -20.03 2.63 -4.65
C VAL A 293 -21.22 2.30 -3.76
N GLU A 294 -22.04 1.34 -4.19
CA GLU A 294 -23.14 0.80 -3.39
C GLU A 294 -22.65 0.27 -2.03
N PRO A 295 -23.39 0.48 -0.92
CA PRO A 295 -22.95 0.10 0.42
C PRO A 295 -22.60 -1.39 0.58
N GLN A 296 -23.27 -2.28 -0.15
CA GLN A 296 -22.98 -3.71 -0.13
C GLN A 296 -21.62 -4.00 -0.78
N LEU A 297 -21.40 -3.52 -2.01
CA LEU A 297 -20.15 -3.71 -2.74
C LEU A 297 -18.97 -3.07 -2.00
N SER A 298 -19.16 -1.89 -1.40
CA SER A 298 -18.15 -1.24 -0.56
C SER A 298 -17.71 -2.12 0.61
N ARG A 299 -18.66 -2.76 1.31
CA ARG A 299 -18.36 -3.71 2.40
C ARG A 299 -17.58 -4.93 1.89
N GLU A 300 -17.91 -5.45 0.72
CA GLU A 300 -17.23 -6.59 0.12
C GLU A 300 -15.79 -6.26 -0.30
N ILE A 301 -15.57 -5.09 -0.92
CA ILE A 301 -14.23 -4.58 -1.28
C ILE A 301 -13.38 -4.41 -0.01
N ILE A 302 -13.92 -3.74 1.01
CA ILE A 302 -13.22 -3.50 2.28
C ILE A 302 -12.86 -4.82 2.98
N SER A 303 -13.82 -5.75 3.06
CA SER A 303 -13.59 -7.07 3.66
C SER A 303 -12.51 -7.85 2.91
N THR A 304 -12.56 -7.85 1.58
CA THR A 304 -11.57 -8.52 0.72
C THR A 304 -10.17 -7.91 0.91
N ALA A 305 -10.07 -6.59 0.93
CA ALA A 305 -8.81 -5.88 1.16
C ALA A 305 -8.23 -6.17 2.54
N LEU A 306 -9.04 -6.13 3.60
CA LEU A 306 -8.62 -6.45 4.97
C LEU A 306 -8.08 -7.89 5.06
N ARG A 307 -8.78 -8.86 4.47
CA ARG A 307 -8.33 -10.26 4.43
C ARG A 307 -7.00 -10.39 3.69
N ALA A 308 -6.86 -9.73 2.54
CA ALA A 308 -5.62 -9.75 1.76
C ALA A 308 -4.44 -9.13 2.52
N PHE A 309 -4.65 -7.96 3.11
CA PHE A 309 -3.66 -7.24 3.92
C PHE A 309 -3.18 -8.11 5.09
N ARG A 310 -4.10 -8.83 5.75
CA ARG A 310 -3.75 -9.77 6.83
C ARG A 310 -3.05 -11.04 6.33
N ALA A 311 -3.51 -11.62 5.23
CA ALA A 311 -2.95 -12.86 4.68
C ALA A 311 -1.46 -12.73 4.36
N VAL A 312 -1.02 -11.59 3.83
CA VAL A 312 0.40 -11.34 3.51
C VAL A 312 1.22 -10.84 4.70
N GLY A 313 0.62 -10.73 5.90
CA GLY A 313 1.29 -10.21 7.08
C GLY A 313 1.60 -8.71 7.03
N ALA A 314 0.86 -7.92 6.24
CA ALA A 314 1.08 -6.50 6.12
C ALA A 314 0.81 -5.76 7.45
N TRP A 315 1.56 -4.69 7.69
CA TRP A 315 1.51 -3.94 8.94
C TRP A 315 1.77 -2.45 8.75
N GLY A 316 1.18 -1.63 9.62
CA GLY A 316 1.48 -0.21 9.74
C GLY A 316 0.77 0.64 8.69
N TYR A 317 0.96 0.33 7.42
CA TYR A 317 0.24 0.95 6.31
C TYR A 317 0.38 0.12 5.03
N GLY A 318 -0.44 0.44 4.04
CA GLY A 318 -0.31 -0.08 2.68
C GLY A 318 -1.55 0.19 1.86
N ARG A 319 -1.62 -0.46 0.70
CA ARG A 319 -2.73 -0.34 -0.26
C ARG A 319 -3.03 -1.70 -0.85
N VAL A 320 -4.30 -2.06 -0.98
CA VAL A 320 -4.70 -3.25 -1.75
C VAL A 320 -5.39 -2.78 -3.01
N ASP A 321 -4.93 -3.27 -4.15
CA ASP A 321 -5.49 -2.96 -5.45
C ASP A 321 -6.43 -4.10 -5.85
N ILE A 322 -7.69 -3.76 -6.09
CA ILE A 322 -8.79 -4.69 -6.32
C ILE A 322 -9.44 -4.35 -7.65
N ARG A 323 -9.81 -5.38 -8.41
CA ARG A 323 -10.62 -5.22 -9.61
C ARG A 323 -11.77 -6.21 -9.60
N LEU A 324 -12.92 -5.77 -10.08
CA LEU A 324 -14.12 -6.62 -10.14
C LEU A 324 -14.05 -7.55 -11.34
N ASP A 325 -14.48 -8.80 -11.16
CA ASP A 325 -14.71 -9.72 -12.28
C ASP A 325 -16.00 -9.38 -13.06
N ALA A 326 -16.34 -10.21 -14.04
CA ALA A 326 -17.52 -10.02 -14.88
C ALA A 326 -18.85 -10.08 -14.09
N GLU A 327 -18.85 -10.75 -12.94
CA GLU A 327 -20.00 -10.86 -12.03
C GLU A 327 -20.00 -9.77 -10.95
N GLY A 328 -19.07 -8.81 -11.00
CA GLY A 328 -18.97 -7.72 -10.04
C GLY A 328 -18.31 -8.10 -8.71
N ARG A 329 -17.65 -9.26 -8.62
CA ARG A 329 -17.01 -9.75 -7.38
C ARG A 329 -15.58 -9.23 -7.28
N PRO A 330 -15.13 -8.78 -6.09
CA PRO A 330 -13.79 -8.24 -5.91
C PRO A 330 -12.71 -9.33 -5.96
N CYS A 331 -11.68 -9.09 -6.77
CA CYS A 331 -10.46 -9.88 -6.88
C CYS A 331 -9.24 -8.99 -6.61
N VAL A 332 -8.30 -9.48 -5.80
CA VAL A 332 -7.07 -8.75 -5.46
C VAL A 332 -6.06 -8.88 -6.59
N LEU A 333 -5.66 -7.74 -7.16
CA LEU A 333 -4.58 -7.65 -8.14
C LEU A 333 -3.21 -7.65 -7.45
N GLU A 334 -3.07 -6.82 -6.42
CA GLU A 334 -1.81 -6.59 -5.73
C GLU A 334 -2.04 -6.11 -4.30
N VAL A 335 -1.15 -6.50 -3.38
CA VAL A 335 -1.03 -5.89 -2.06
C VAL A 335 0.27 -5.10 -2.01
N ASN A 336 0.19 -3.79 -1.80
CA ASN A 336 1.33 -2.89 -1.75
C ASN A 336 1.66 -2.55 -0.30
N CYS A 337 2.63 -3.27 0.29
CA CYS A 337 3.08 -3.14 1.68
C CYS A 337 3.94 -1.88 1.96
N ASN A 338 4.47 -1.25 0.92
CA ASN A 338 5.26 -0.01 0.96
C ASN A 338 4.62 1.07 0.06
N ALA A 339 3.31 1.25 0.19
CA ALA A 339 2.54 2.11 -0.71
C ALA A 339 3.02 3.59 -0.69
N CYS A 340 2.94 4.27 -1.82
CA CYS A 340 3.35 5.68 -1.93
C CYS A 340 2.71 6.57 -0.84
N LEU A 341 3.57 7.30 -0.11
CA LEU A 341 3.24 8.30 0.92
C LEU A 341 3.54 9.73 0.47
N GLU A 342 3.56 9.99 -0.84
CA GLU A 342 3.67 11.34 -1.37
C GLU A 342 2.38 12.15 -1.11
N GLU A 343 2.55 13.36 -0.59
CA GLU A 343 1.44 14.27 -0.26
C GLU A 343 0.56 14.55 -1.49
N GLY A 344 -0.75 14.33 -1.38
CA GLY A 344 -1.71 14.51 -2.48
C GLY A 344 -1.90 13.28 -3.40
N HIS A 345 -1.12 12.21 -3.20
CA HIS A 345 -1.20 10.98 -3.99
C HIS A 345 -1.64 9.78 -3.17
N SER A 346 -2.09 8.71 -3.83
CA SER A 346 -2.32 7.37 -3.25
C SER A 346 -2.99 7.38 -1.85
N LEU A 347 -2.27 6.96 -0.80
CA LEU A 347 -2.77 6.84 0.56
C LEU A 347 -2.99 8.22 1.22
N PRO A 348 -2.05 9.19 1.13
CA PRO A 348 -2.30 10.58 1.54
C PRO A 348 -3.57 11.22 0.97
N ARG A 349 -3.87 11.03 -0.32
CA ARG A 349 -5.11 11.53 -0.94
C ARG A 349 -6.36 10.95 -0.26
N GLN A 350 -6.38 9.64 -0.05
CA GLN A 350 -7.52 8.99 0.62
C GLN A 350 -7.65 9.45 2.09
N ALA A 351 -6.52 9.60 2.78
CA ALA A 351 -6.49 10.11 4.16
C ALA A 351 -7.06 11.53 4.26
N GLU A 352 -6.72 12.42 3.34
CA GLU A 352 -7.26 13.77 3.27
C GLU A 352 -8.78 13.76 3.11
N ARG A 353 -9.31 12.92 2.21
CA ARG A 353 -10.77 12.71 2.06
C ARG A 353 -11.44 12.14 3.30
N ALA A 354 -10.68 11.51 4.19
CA ALA A 354 -11.14 11.03 5.49
C ALA A 354 -11.01 12.08 6.62
N GLY A 355 -10.62 13.32 6.30
CA GLY A 355 -10.36 14.39 7.28
C GLY A 355 -9.04 14.21 8.04
N ILE A 356 -8.10 13.42 7.53
CA ILE A 356 -6.80 13.16 8.15
C ILE A 356 -5.74 13.95 7.40
N SER A 357 -5.14 14.95 8.07
CA SER A 357 -4.05 15.73 7.47
C SER A 357 -2.80 14.87 7.21
N TYR A 358 -1.99 15.27 6.23
CA TYR A 358 -0.75 14.56 5.89
C TYR A 358 0.20 14.35 7.09
N PRO A 359 0.48 15.36 7.95
CA PRO A 359 1.27 15.14 9.16
C PRO A 359 0.65 14.13 10.13
N ARG A 360 -0.69 14.12 10.25
CA ARG A 360 -1.40 13.16 11.11
C ARG A 360 -1.34 11.74 10.55
N LEU A 361 -1.41 11.57 9.23
CA LEU A 361 -1.22 10.27 8.58
C LEU A 361 0.17 9.70 8.89
N LEU A 362 1.23 10.49 8.69
CA LEU A 362 2.59 10.06 9.01
C LEU A 362 2.75 9.72 10.51
N GLN A 363 2.09 10.48 11.38
CA GLN A 363 2.04 10.17 12.81
C GLN A 363 1.36 8.82 13.10
N MET A 364 0.29 8.48 12.38
CA MET A 364 -0.38 7.18 12.50
C MET A 364 0.55 6.04 12.06
N VAL A 365 1.32 6.22 10.98
CA VAL A 365 2.34 5.26 10.53
C VAL A 365 3.42 5.04 11.59
N VAL A 366 3.92 6.12 12.20
CA VAL A 366 4.89 6.04 13.30
C VAL A 366 4.29 5.28 14.50
N ARG A 367 3.09 5.64 14.93
CA ARG A 367 2.41 5.01 16.08
C ARG A 367 2.21 3.51 15.88
N ALA A 368 1.83 3.09 14.67
CA ALA A 368 1.60 1.69 14.36
C ALA A 368 2.87 0.82 14.54
N SER A 369 4.07 1.40 14.40
CA SER A 369 5.32 0.67 14.68
C SER A 369 5.52 0.32 16.16
N PHE A 370 4.87 1.05 17.07
CA PHE A 370 4.90 0.80 18.51
C PHE A 370 3.82 -0.18 18.98
N GLU A 371 2.85 -0.52 18.12
CA GLU A 371 1.84 -1.55 18.41
C GLU A 371 2.33 -2.98 18.16
N ALA A 372 3.42 -3.12 17.39
CA ALA A 372 4.03 -4.41 17.07
C ALA A 372 4.72 -5.00 18.30
N SER A 373 4.74 -6.35 18.40
CA SER A 373 5.43 -7.06 19.49
C SER A 373 6.91 -6.63 19.57
N SER A 374 7.41 -6.40 20.78
CA SER A 374 8.83 -6.07 21.00
C SER A 374 9.75 -7.27 20.82
N GLN A 375 9.22 -8.48 20.73
CA GLN A 375 10.01 -9.73 20.74
C GLN A 375 11.12 -9.78 19.69
N GLU A 376 10.94 -9.18 18.50
CA GLU A 376 12.01 -9.08 17.48
C GLU A 376 13.12 -8.08 17.86
N LEU A 377 12.80 -7.05 18.65
CA LEU A 377 13.76 -6.02 19.09
C LEU A 377 14.52 -6.43 20.36
N ASP A 378 14.00 -7.41 21.10
CA ASP A 378 14.56 -7.86 22.37
C ASP A 378 15.80 -8.77 22.19
N ILE A 379 16.09 -9.20 20.96
CA ILE A 379 17.29 -10.00 20.61
C ILE A 379 17.99 -9.39 19.37
N PRO A 380 18.69 -8.26 19.51
CA PRO A 380 19.46 -7.70 18.41
C PRO A 380 20.59 -8.66 18.02
N MET A 381 20.76 -8.89 16.72
CA MET A 381 21.77 -9.81 16.19
C MET A 381 23.11 -9.12 15.87
N VAL A 382 23.16 -7.78 15.79
CA VAL A 382 24.32 -7.02 15.28
C VAL A 382 24.65 -5.77 16.09
#